data_AF-A0A0Q9U6X0-F1
#
_entry.id   AF-A0A0Q9U6X0-F1
#
_cell.length_a   1.000
_cell.length_b   1.000
_cell.length_c   1.000
_cell.angle_alpha   90.00
_cell.angle_beta   90.00
_cell.angle_gamma   90.00
#
_symmetry.space_group_name_H-M   'P 1'
#
loop_
_entity.id
_entity.type
_entity.pdbx_description
1 polymer ?
#
loop_
_entity_poly.entity_id
_entity_poly.type
_entity_poly.pdbx_seq_one_letter_code
_entity_poly.pdbx_strand_id
1 'polypeptide(L)'
;MVPWDYFLDSTVSSWISIDEAAFLESTGLPTTAGVLAVMQVDCRATGLRKMVAIQLPGGDVPALLQVHLGPHQCAQQIEVTHAILLDRTSQEDAVDLVAFRRGSRLLTSMATHRFLLEGSASTFPTEAFDFGPAGLPPDAAWKLQFDPESLDEPYLGAVRLFINSSHPSAPELLSGRPSLTQSVLFHSIVEHLLLIVAERFPAEAQSEYQADSVGEALEHLAKVYLGVPLTAAISLLVQDRAETICRLQAATSFLAANSR
;
A
#
# COMPACT_ATOMS: atom_id res chain seq x y z
N MET A 1 11.56 -10.75 -12.57
CA MET A 1 10.92 -10.48 -11.27
C MET A 1 10.35 -9.08 -11.40
N VAL A 2 9.03 -8.92 -11.38
CA VAL A 2 8.40 -7.59 -11.54
C VAL A 2 8.79 -6.76 -10.31
N PRO A 3 9.39 -5.58 -10.48
CA PRO A 3 9.70 -4.72 -9.34
C PRO A 3 8.42 -4.34 -8.60
N TRP A 4 8.52 -4.17 -7.28
CA TRP A 4 7.39 -3.73 -6.48
C TRP A 4 7.07 -2.26 -6.79
N ASP A 5 5.79 -1.95 -6.97
CA ASP A 5 5.29 -0.60 -7.28
C ASP A 5 4.34 -0.15 -6.16
N TYR A 6 4.62 1.03 -5.62
CA TYR A 6 3.85 1.70 -4.57
C TYR A 6 2.39 1.99 -4.97
N PHE A 7 2.13 2.13 -6.28
CA PHE A 7 0.82 2.39 -6.85
C PHE A 7 0.05 1.11 -7.22
N LEU A 8 0.62 -0.08 -7.04
CA LEU A 8 -0.02 -1.35 -7.38
C LEU A 8 -0.56 -2.10 -6.16
N ASP A 9 -1.71 -2.71 -6.38
CA ASP A 9 -2.22 -3.74 -5.48
C ASP A 9 -1.22 -4.88 -5.38
N SER A 10 -0.84 -5.19 -4.14
CA SER A 10 0.10 -6.26 -3.82
C SER A 10 -0.60 -7.30 -2.97
N THR A 11 -0.37 -8.58 -3.25
CA THR A 11 -0.89 -9.66 -2.39
C THR A 11 0.27 -10.41 -1.77
N VAL A 12 0.33 -10.40 -0.44
CA VAL A 12 1.25 -11.28 0.30
C VAL A 12 0.55 -12.62 0.42
N SER A 13 1.21 -13.66 -0.09
CA SER A 13 0.73 -15.04 0.01
C SER A 13 1.71 -15.88 0.81
N SER A 14 1.20 -16.83 1.58
CA SER A 14 2.02 -17.81 2.30
C SER A 14 1.31 -19.15 2.35
N TRP A 15 2.09 -20.22 2.25
CA TRP A 15 1.63 -21.58 2.45
C TRP A 15 2.16 -22.08 3.79
N ILE A 16 1.27 -22.59 4.63
CA ILE A 16 1.63 -23.30 5.86
C ILE A 16 1.20 -24.75 5.72
N SER A 17 2.16 -25.67 5.72
CA SER A 17 1.91 -27.09 5.85
C SER A 17 2.38 -27.57 7.22
N ILE A 18 1.69 -28.56 7.76
CA ILE A 18 2.10 -29.29 8.96
C ILE A 18 2.27 -30.76 8.59
N ASP A 19 3.22 -31.44 9.21
CA ASP A 19 3.17 -32.90 9.37
C ASP A 19 2.16 -33.17 10.48
N GLU A 20 0.98 -33.68 10.12
CA GLU A 20 -0.12 -33.82 11.09
C GLU A 20 0.25 -34.76 12.24
N ALA A 21 0.96 -35.87 11.96
CA ALA A 21 1.34 -36.83 12.98
C ALA A 21 2.32 -36.21 13.99
N ALA A 22 3.38 -35.57 13.49
CA ALA A 22 4.37 -34.91 14.35
C ALA A 22 3.77 -33.70 15.10
N PHE A 23 2.84 -32.98 14.47
CA PHE A 23 2.16 -31.85 15.11
C PHE A 23 1.26 -32.28 16.27
N LEU A 24 0.46 -33.33 16.10
CA LEU A 24 -0.40 -33.85 17.16
C LEU A 24 0.43 -34.47 18.29
N GLU A 25 1.50 -35.21 17.96
CA GLU A 25 2.43 -35.76 18.95
C GLU A 25 3.10 -34.66 19.79
N SER A 26 3.58 -33.59 19.15
CA SER A 26 4.30 -32.50 19.84
C SER A 26 3.40 -31.54 20.63
N THR A 27 2.12 -31.40 20.24
CA THR A 27 1.17 -30.51 20.93
C THR A 27 0.29 -31.23 21.95
N GLY A 28 0.22 -32.56 21.89
CA GLY A 28 -0.69 -33.38 22.69
C GLY A 28 -2.17 -33.21 22.33
N LEU A 29 -2.47 -32.52 21.23
CA LEU A 29 -3.84 -32.33 20.77
C LEU A 29 -4.38 -33.62 20.12
N PRO A 30 -5.67 -33.95 20.30
CA PRO A 30 -6.25 -35.16 19.71
C PRO A 30 -6.55 -35.00 18.21
N THR A 31 -6.64 -33.78 17.70
CA THR A 31 -6.96 -33.47 16.30
C THR A 31 -6.57 -32.03 15.96
N THR A 32 -6.39 -31.75 14.67
CA THR A 32 -6.19 -30.41 14.09
C THR A 32 -7.48 -29.59 14.01
N ALA A 33 -8.64 -30.17 14.35
CA ALA A 33 -9.91 -29.45 14.36
C ALA A 33 -9.89 -28.27 15.34
N GLY A 34 -10.17 -27.06 14.85
CA GLY A 34 -10.10 -25.84 15.64
C GLY A 34 -8.67 -25.29 15.78
N VAL A 35 -7.71 -25.75 14.98
CA VAL A 35 -6.40 -25.13 14.84
C VAL A 35 -6.36 -24.18 13.64
N LEU A 36 -5.90 -22.95 13.85
CA LEU A 36 -5.78 -21.91 12.81
C LEU A 36 -4.32 -21.72 12.40
N ALA A 37 -4.11 -21.60 11.09
CA ALA A 37 -2.92 -20.99 10.51
C ALA A 37 -3.14 -19.48 10.43
N VAL A 38 -2.16 -18.68 10.85
CA VAL A 38 -2.26 -17.21 10.90
C VAL A 38 -1.05 -16.59 10.22
N MET A 39 -1.31 -15.56 9.40
CA MET A 39 -0.30 -14.67 8.86
C MET A 39 -0.60 -13.24 9.29
N GLN A 40 0.39 -12.58 9.87
CA GLN A 40 0.39 -11.16 10.16
C GLN A 40 1.38 -10.47 9.23
N VAL A 41 0.94 -9.36 8.64
CA VAL A 41 1.77 -8.48 7.81
C VAL A 41 1.81 -7.11 8.49
N ASP A 42 3.02 -6.65 8.82
CA ASP A 42 3.28 -5.35 9.40
C ASP A 42 4.08 -4.48 8.42
N CYS A 43 3.72 -3.21 8.29
CA CYS A 43 4.58 -2.19 7.69
C CYS A 43 4.84 -1.09 8.72
N ARG A 44 6.06 -1.03 9.26
CA ARG A 44 6.40 -0.06 10.31
C ARG A 44 6.40 1.39 9.83
N ALA A 45 6.75 1.61 8.57
CA ALA A 45 6.82 2.95 7.98
C ALA A 45 5.44 3.61 7.94
N THR A 46 4.42 2.88 7.51
CA THR A 46 3.04 3.37 7.42
C THR A 46 2.19 3.09 8.65
N GLY A 47 2.66 2.21 9.56
CA GLY A 47 1.90 1.74 10.72
C GLY A 47 0.85 0.67 10.38
N LEU A 48 0.84 0.16 9.14
CA LEU A 48 -0.09 -0.89 8.73
C LEU A 48 0.15 -2.18 9.52
N ARG A 49 -0.93 -2.78 10.02
CA ARG A 49 -0.96 -4.16 10.50
C ARG A 49 -2.20 -4.84 9.94
N LYS A 50 -2.01 -5.92 9.19
CA LYS A 50 -3.08 -6.79 8.69
C LYS A 50 -2.85 -8.22 9.15
N MET A 51 -3.94 -8.94 9.38
CA MET A 51 -3.91 -10.33 9.80
C MET A 51 -4.95 -11.13 9.01
N VAL A 52 -4.58 -12.34 8.63
CA VAL A 52 -5.51 -13.34 8.10
C VAL A 52 -5.31 -14.64 8.87
N ALA A 53 -6.41 -15.32 9.16
CA ALA A 53 -6.41 -16.61 9.83
C ALA A 53 -7.34 -17.56 9.06
N ILE A 54 -6.87 -18.78 8.81
CA ILE A 54 -7.67 -19.83 8.18
C ILE A 54 -7.53 -21.13 8.98
N GLN A 55 -8.58 -21.95 8.94
CA GLN A 55 -8.54 -23.30 9.51
C GLN A 55 -7.47 -24.12 8.78
N LEU A 56 -6.59 -24.80 9.54
CA LEU A 56 -5.68 -25.76 8.93
C LEU A 56 -6.50 -26.87 8.26
N PRO A 57 -6.36 -27.08 6.94
CA PRO A 57 -6.94 -28.24 6.28
C PRO A 57 -6.09 -29.44 6.72
N GLY A 58 -6.63 -30.33 7.55
CA GLY A 58 -5.91 -31.54 7.99
C GLY A 58 -5.43 -32.39 6.81
N GLY A 59 -4.59 -33.40 7.09
CA GLY A 59 -4.09 -34.35 6.10
C GLY A 59 -2.99 -33.81 5.20
N ASP A 60 -1.93 -33.22 5.78
CA ASP A 60 -0.75 -32.66 5.11
C ASP A 60 -1.05 -31.63 3.99
N VAL A 61 -2.29 -31.13 3.91
CA VAL A 61 -2.69 -30.12 2.93
C VAL A 61 -2.19 -28.74 3.36
N PRO A 62 -1.51 -27.98 2.49
CA PRO A 62 -1.09 -26.63 2.84
C PRO A 62 -2.27 -25.64 2.97
N ALA A 63 -2.27 -24.86 4.04
CA ALA A 63 -3.12 -23.70 4.23
C ALA A 63 -2.57 -22.49 3.44
N LEU A 64 -3.35 -21.96 2.49
CA LEU A 64 -3.03 -20.74 1.75
C LEU A 64 -3.56 -19.50 2.49
N LEU A 65 -2.66 -18.67 2.99
CA LEU A 65 -2.94 -17.39 3.62
C LEU A 65 -2.69 -16.27 2.63
N GLN A 66 -3.66 -15.37 2.46
CA GLN A 66 -3.51 -14.20 1.58
C GLN A 66 -3.93 -12.92 2.29
N VAL A 67 -3.05 -11.92 2.24
CA VAL A 67 -3.33 -10.56 2.69
C VAL A 67 -3.17 -9.63 1.50
N HIS A 68 -4.24 -8.92 1.19
CA HIS A 68 -4.23 -7.87 0.19
C HIS A 68 -3.71 -6.57 0.79
N LEU A 69 -2.72 -5.98 0.14
CA LEU A 69 -2.12 -4.69 0.42
C LEU A 69 -2.54 -3.75 -0.70
N GLY A 70 -3.44 -2.82 -0.39
CA GLY A 70 -3.87 -1.82 -1.34
C GLY A 70 -2.73 -0.84 -1.67
N PRO A 71 -2.88 -0.04 -2.73
CA PRO A 71 -1.93 1.02 -3.05
C PRO A 71 -1.77 1.93 -1.83
N HIS A 72 -0.54 2.40 -1.60
CA HIS A 72 -0.20 3.37 -0.54
C HIS A 72 -0.31 2.85 0.90
N GLN A 73 -0.64 1.57 1.12
CA GLN A 73 -0.76 1.03 2.47
C GLN A 73 0.59 0.59 3.07
N CYS A 74 1.60 0.36 2.24
CA CYS A 74 2.92 -0.08 2.65
C CYS A 74 4.02 0.77 2.02
N ALA A 75 5.13 0.93 2.74
CA ALA A 75 6.32 1.62 2.26
C ALA A 75 7.59 0.98 2.85
N GLN A 76 8.72 1.12 2.15
CA GLN A 76 10.06 0.64 2.54
C GLN A 76 10.18 -0.88 2.69
N GLN A 77 9.50 -1.45 3.67
CA GLN A 77 9.52 -2.88 3.95
C GLN A 77 8.24 -3.34 4.62
N ILE A 78 7.92 -4.62 4.40
CA ILE A 78 6.93 -5.35 5.18
C ILE A 78 7.59 -6.49 5.95
N GLU A 79 7.11 -6.72 7.17
CA GLU A 79 7.47 -7.82 8.02
C GLU A 79 6.29 -8.81 8.04
N VAL A 80 6.54 -10.06 7.67
CA VAL A 80 5.54 -11.12 7.67
C VAL A 80 5.88 -12.11 8.77
N THR A 81 4.92 -12.36 9.67
CA THR A 81 5.05 -13.30 10.78
C THR A 81 3.92 -14.32 10.71
N HIS A 82 4.25 -15.59 10.94
CA HIS A 82 3.28 -16.67 10.97
C HIS A 82 3.10 -17.23 12.38
N ALA A 83 1.92 -17.73 12.66
CA ALA A 83 1.61 -18.44 13.89
C ALA A 83 0.60 -19.57 13.64
N ILE A 84 0.60 -20.55 14.53
CA ILE A 84 -0.45 -21.56 14.63
C ILE A 84 -1.14 -21.38 15.98
N LEU A 85 -2.46 -21.21 15.96
CA LEU A 85 -3.27 -20.91 17.15
C LEU A 85 -4.34 -21.98 17.36
N LEU A 86 -4.77 -22.14 18.61
CA LEU A 86 -5.98 -22.89 18.96
C LEU A 86 -7.18 -21.94 18.97
N ASP A 87 -8.21 -22.22 18.18
CA ASP A 87 -9.47 -21.47 18.11
C ASP A 87 -10.64 -22.21 18.77
N ARG A 88 -10.32 -23.02 19.79
CA ARG A 88 -11.30 -23.67 20.64
C ARG A 88 -10.87 -23.63 22.08
N THR A 89 -11.85 -23.70 22.98
CA THR A 89 -11.62 -23.97 24.40
C THR A 89 -12.18 -25.35 24.71
N SER A 90 -11.39 -26.23 25.31
CA SER A 90 -11.84 -27.56 25.72
C SER A 90 -11.37 -27.83 27.14
N GLN A 91 -12.30 -28.06 28.06
CA GLN A 91 -11.96 -28.35 29.45
C GLN A 91 -11.56 -29.82 29.64
N GLU A 92 -11.92 -30.68 28.69
CA GLU A 92 -11.49 -32.08 28.61
C GLU A 92 -10.02 -32.20 28.15
N ASP A 93 -9.56 -31.27 27.31
CA ASP A 93 -8.15 -31.15 26.87
C ASP A 93 -7.26 -30.48 27.93
N ALA A 94 -7.79 -30.12 29.11
CA ALA A 94 -7.04 -29.51 30.22
C ALA A 94 -6.16 -30.55 30.96
N VAL A 95 -5.39 -31.31 30.19
CA VAL A 95 -4.33 -32.20 30.65
C VAL A 95 -3.06 -31.35 30.86
N ASP A 96 -2.18 -31.80 31.75
CA ASP A 96 -0.95 -31.08 32.08
C ASP A 96 -0.12 -30.83 30.80
N LEU A 97 0.30 -29.57 30.59
CA LEU A 97 1.10 -29.10 29.44
C LEU A 97 0.43 -29.09 28.04
N VAL A 98 -0.87 -29.39 27.93
CA VAL A 98 -1.61 -29.27 26.65
C VAL A 98 -2.33 -27.92 26.55
N ALA A 99 -2.27 -27.27 25.39
CA ALA A 99 -2.99 -26.04 25.13
C ALA A 99 -4.49 -26.31 24.99
N PHE A 100 -5.32 -25.62 25.80
CA PHE A 100 -6.75 -25.90 25.87
C PHE A 100 -7.65 -24.65 25.82
N ARG A 101 -7.05 -23.45 25.73
CA ARG A 101 -7.78 -22.17 25.68
C ARG A 101 -7.75 -21.60 24.27
N ARG A 102 -8.88 -21.02 23.85
CA ARG A 102 -8.95 -20.22 22.64
C ARG A 102 -7.90 -19.10 22.68
N GLY A 103 -7.15 -18.95 21.59
CA GLY A 103 -6.04 -18.00 21.45
C GLY A 103 -4.69 -18.54 21.93
N SER A 104 -4.61 -19.76 22.46
CA SER A 104 -3.33 -20.38 22.77
C SER A 104 -2.47 -20.52 21.52
N ARG A 105 -1.22 -20.09 21.61
CA ARG A 105 -0.26 -20.11 20.50
C ARG A 105 0.56 -21.38 20.54
N LEU A 106 0.31 -22.28 19.60
CA LEU A 106 0.95 -23.59 19.49
C LEU A 106 2.32 -23.47 18.83
N LEU A 107 2.41 -22.58 17.83
CA LEU A 107 3.66 -22.27 17.15
C LEU A 107 3.70 -20.80 16.79
N THR A 108 4.89 -20.22 16.86
CA THR A 108 5.20 -18.92 16.25
C THR A 108 6.41 -19.13 15.37
N SER A 109 6.38 -18.56 14.16
CA SER A 109 7.58 -18.57 13.32
C SER A 109 8.76 -18.00 14.10
N MET A 110 9.88 -18.72 14.09
CA MET A 110 11.11 -18.25 14.71
C MET A 110 11.79 -17.15 13.87
N ALA A 111 11.43 -17.04 12.58
CA ALA A 111 11.94 -16.03 11.68
C ALA A 111 10.82 -15.10 11.21
N THR A 112 11.06 -13.79 11.35
CA THR A 112 10.26 -12.77 10.67
C THR A 112 10.76 -12.65 9.24
N HIS A 113 9.88 -12.85 8.25
CA HIS A 113 10.23 -12.67 6.85
C HIS A 113 10.13 -11.18 6.51
N ARG A 114 11.26 -10.60 6.09
CA ARG A 114 11.30 -9.19 5.68
C ARG A 114 11.35 -9.11 4.17
N PHE A 115 10.41 -8.38 3.59
CA PHE A 115 10.43 -8.04 2.17
C PHE A 115 10.77 -6.57 2.07
N LEU A 116 11.94 -6.26 1.53
CA LEU A 116 12.26 -4.91 1.10
C LEU A 116 11.36 -4.61 -0.09
N LEU A 117 10.56 -3.57 0.04
CA LEU A 117 9.70 -3.04 -1.01
C LEU A 117 10.53 -2.07 -1.88
N GLU A 118 11.75 -2.49 -2.22
CA GLU A 118 12.66 -1.78 -3.12
C GLU A 118 12.54 -2.40 -4.51
N GLY A 119 11.58 -1.88 -5.27
CA GLY A 119 11.54 -1.97 -6.73
C GLY A 119 12.07 -0.67 -7.33
N SER A 120 12.68 -0.76 -8.51
CA SER A 120 13.45 0.26 -9.22
C SER A 120 12.66 1.49 -9.74
N ALA A 121 11.74 2.04 -8.93
CA ALA A 121 11.16 3.36 -9.14
C ALA A 121 10.89 4.00 -7.76
N SER A 122 11.87 4.80 -7.34
CA SER A 122 11.72 6.03 -6.57
C SER A 122 10.63 6.12 -5.49
N THR A 123 11.06 6.38 -4.25
CA THR A 123 10.33 7.33 -3.41
C THR A 123 9.93 8.52 -4.27
N PHE A 124 8.64 8.87 -4.34
CA PHE A 124 8.16 10.06 -5.04
C PHE A 124 9.15 11.21 -4.81
N PRO A 125 9.75 11.83 -5.84
CA PRO A 125 10.91 12.72 -5.67
C PRO A 125 10.55 13.89 -4.74
N THR A 126 10.90 13.76 -3.46
CA THR A 126 10.45 14.66 -2.40
C THR A 126 11.64 15.29 -1.71
N GLU A 127 11.64 16.61 -1.64
CA GLU A 127 12.66 17.39 -0.94
C GLU A 127 12.02 18.28 0.12
N ALA A 128 12.70 18.47 1.24
CA ALA A 128 12.24 19.33 2.32
C ALA A 128 13.26 20.43 2.61
N PHE A 129 12.82 21.68 2.56
CA PHE A 129 13.63 22.84 2.93
C PHE A 129 12.73 24.02 3.33
N ASP A 130 13.30 25.04 3.94
CA ASP A 130 12.56 26.25 4.33
C ASP A 130 12.30 27.13 3.12
N PHE A 131 11.02 27.37 2.82
CA PHE A 131 10.60 28.12 1.63
C PHE A 131 10.97 29.60 1.70
N GLY A 132 10.98 30.20 2.90
CA GLY A 132 11.22 31.64 3.07
C GLY A 132 12.59 32.07 2.52
N PRO A 133 13.71 31.50 3.01
CA PRO A 133 15.04 31.78 2.48
C PRO A 133 15.22 31.40 1.00
N ALA A 134 14.42 30.45 0.49
CA ALA A 134 14.45 30.02 -0.90
C ALA A 134 13.62 30.90 -1.86
N GLY A 135 12.99 31.97 -1.36
CA GLY A 135 12.17 32.89 -2.18
C GLY A 135 10.79 32.33 -2.56
N LEU A 136 10.35 31.26 -1.90
CA LEU A 136 9.00 30.70 -2.03
C LEU A 136 8.08 31.25 -0.91
N PRO A 137 6.75 31.20 -1.08
CA PRO A 137 5.83 31.65 -0.04
C PRO A 137 6.05 30.90 1.29
N PRO A 138 6.37 31.58 2.40
CA PRO A 138 6.77 30.92 3.65
C PRO A 138 5.62 30.19 4.34
N ASP A 139 4.38 30.59 4.07
CA ASP A 139 3.18 29.96 4.65
C ASP A 139 2.65 28.79 3.80
N ALA A 140 3.24 28.53 2.62
CA ALA A 140 2.86 27.38 1.81
C ALA A 140 3.38 26.08 2.43
N ALA A 141 2.55 25.04 2.46
CA ALA A 141 2.92 23.74 3.02
C ALA A 141 3.77 22.90 2.06
N TRP A 142 3.49 22.98 0.75
CA TRP A 142 4.23 22.28 -0.29
C TRP A 142 4.17 23.02 -1.63
N LYS A 143 5.01 22.60 -2.57
CA LYS A 143 4.98 22.96 -3.99
C LYS A 143 5.22 21.70 -4.80
N LEU A 144 4.33 21.40 -5.73
CA LEU A 144 4.59 20.39 -6.76
C LEU A 144 5.19 21.09 -7.98
N GLN A 145 6.36 20.62 -8.41
CA GLN A 145 6.93 20.95 -9.70
C GLN A 145 6.66 19.77 -10.64
N PHE A 146 5.95 20.05 -11.73
CA PHE A 146 5.70 19.09 -12.79
C PHE A 146 5.74 19.83 -14.12
N ASP A 147 6.80 19.62 -14.88
CA ASP A 147 7.06 20.37 -16.11
C ASP A 147 7.71 19.46 -17.17
N PRO A 148 7.00 18.40 -17.63
CA PRO A 148 7.50 17.58 -18.73
C PRO A 148 7.44 18.38 -20.05
N GLU A 149 8.35 18.12 -20.99
CA GLU A 149 8.24 18.65 -22.36
C GLU A 149 7.45 17.70 -23.28
N SER A 150 7.36 16.41 -22.93
CA SER A 150 6.52 15.41 -23.60
C SER A 150 6.12 14.26 -22.67
N LEU A 151 5.15 13.44 -23.10
CA LEU A 151 4.72 12.25 -22.33
C LEU A 151 5.74 11.09 -22.37
N ASP A 152 6.73 11.12 -23.25
CA ASP A 152 7.76 10.08 -23.36
C ASP A 152 8.98 10.34 -22.47
N GLU A 153 9.02 11.49 -21.78
CA GLU A 153 10.13 11.81 -20.88
C GLU A 153 10.15 10.95 -19.61
N PRO A 154 11.35 10.70 -19.03
CA PRO A 154 11.46 10.01 -17.76
C PRO A 154 10.69 10.72 -16.64
N TYR A 155 9.74 10.01 -16.02
CA TYR A 155 8.83 10.57 -15.01
C TYR A 155 9.59 11.24 -13.84
N LEU A 156 10.65 10.59 -13.34
CA LEU A 156 11.43 11.07 -12.20
C LEU A 156 12.26 12.34 -12.48
N GLY A 157 12.52 12.63 -13.75
CA GLY A 157 13.13 13.89 -14.16
C GLY A 157 12.12 15.04 -14.21
N ALA A 158 10.86 14.73 -14.52
CA ALA A 158 9.81 15.71 -14.77
C ALA A 158 9.03 16.12 -13.52
N VAL A 159 9.05 15.33 -12.44
CA VAL A 159 8.27 15.58 -11.22
C VAL A 159 9.14 15.77 -9.98
N ARG A 160 8.78 16.74 -9.15
CA ARG A 160 9.37 16.94 -7.82
C ARG A 160 8.39 17.57 -6.85
N LEU A 161 8.22 16.98 -5.68
CA LEU A 161 7.50 17.56 -4.55
C LEU A 161 8.48 18.26 -3.61
N PHE A 162 8.21 19.52 -3.33
CA PHE A 162 8.90 20.27 -2.28
C PHE A 162 7.98 20.44 -1.08
N ILE A 163 8.43 20.04 0.10
CA ILE A 163 7.73 20.24 1.37
C ILE A 163 8.43 21.37 2.12
N ASN A 164 7.66 22.34 2.58
CA ASN A 164 8.20 23.44 3.36
C ASN A 164 8.51 22.95 4.79
N SER A 165 9.79 22.87 5.15
CA SER A 165 10.19 22.35 6.47
C SER A 165 9.87 23.28 7.63
N SER A 166 9.60 24.57 7.36
CA SER A 166 9.17 25.55 8.38
C SER A 166 7.65 25.55 8.62
N HIS A 167 6.86 24.89 7.76
CA HIS A 167 5.41 24.82 7.92
C HIS A 167 5.01 23.85 9.06
N PRO A 168 4.00 24.17 9.91
CA PRO A 168 3.60 23.32 11.03
C PRO A 168 3.22 21.87 10.68
N SER A 169 2.68 21.65 9.48
CA SER A 169 2.31 20.32 8.98
C SER A 169 3.49 19.49 8.43
N ALA A 170 4.70 20.05 8.33
CA ALA A 170 5.85 19.37 7.73
C ALA A 170 6.17 18.00 8.36
N PRO A 171 6.17 17.82 9.71
CA PRO A 171 6.44 16.50 10.29
C PRO A 171 5.41 15.44 9.86
N GLU A 172 4.16 15.83 9.70
CA GLU A 172 3.08 14.94 9.27
C GLU A 172 3.21 14.59 7.78
N LEU A 173 3.47 15.60 6.94
CA LEU A 173 3.73 15.46 5.50
C LEU A 173 4.95 14.57 5.21
N LEU A 174 5.99 14.66 6.04
CA LEU A 174 7.22 13.87 5.90
C LEU A 174 7.12 12.49 6.55
N SER A 175 6.16 12.27 7.46
CA SER A 175 6.03 10.98 8.15
C SER A 175 5.59 9.83 7.24
N GLY A 176 4.92 10.14 6.12
CA GLY A 176 4.32 9.15 5.23
C GLY A 176 3.20 8.32 5.88
N ARG A 177 2.78 8.65 7.10
CA ARG A 177 1.72 7.93 7.82
C ARG A 177 0.34 8.37 7.33
N PRO A 178 -0.61 7.44 7.11
CA PRO A 178 -1.97 7.81 6.73
C PRO A 178 -2.57 8.83 7.69
N SER A 179 -2.99 9.97 7.13
CA SER A 179 -3.60 11.06 7.87
C SER A 179 -4.45 11.93 6.94
N LEU A 180 -5.24 12.84 7.52
CA LEU A 180 -6.01 13.81 6.74
C LEU A 180 -5.09 14.66 5.86
N THR A 181 -4.00 15.18 6.43
CA THR A 181 -3.00 15.98 5.69
C THR A 181 -2.39 15.19 4.53
N GLN A 182 -2.06 13.90 4.75
CA GLN A 182 -1.56 13.04 3.66
C GLN A 182 -2.60 12.79 2.57
N SER A 183 -3.87 12.57 2.94
CA SER A 183 -4.94 12.39 1.94
C SER A 183 -5.10 13.62 1.04
N VAL A 184 -4.98 14.82 1.62
CA VAL A 184 -5.06 16.10 0.89
C VAL A 184 -3.86 16.28 -0.03
N LEU A 185 -2.64 16.02 0.47
CA LEU A 185 -1.43 16.09 -0.34
C LEU A 185 -1.51 15.12 -1.52
N PHE A 186 -1.88 13.87 -1.26
CA PHE A 186 -1.96 12.84 -2.28
C PHE A 186 -2.97 13.19 -3.36
N HIS A 187 -4.20 13.55 -2.97
CA HIS A 187 -5.23 14.01 -3.90
C HIS A 187 -4.72 15.18 -4.74
N SER A 188 -4.14 16.20 -4.09
CA SER A 188 -3.63 17.39 -4.76
C SER A 188 -2.55 17.07 -5.79
N ILE A 189 -1.68 16.09 -5.51
CA ILE A 189 -0.67 15.65 -6.48
C ILE A 189 -1.33 15.03 -7.70
N VAL A 190 -2.18 14.01 -7.51
CA VAL A 190 -2.81 13.29 -8.63
C VAL A 190 -3.67 14.24 -9.47
N GLU A 191 -4.43 15.11 -8.82
CA GLU A 191 -5.24 16.16 -9.47
C GLU A 191 -4.35 17.06 -10.33
N HIS A 192 -3.28 17.62 -9.75
CA HIS A 192 -2.41 18.56 -10.44
C HIS A 192 -1.71 17.94 -11.65
N LEU A 193 -1.22 16.72 -11.51
CA LEU A 193 -0.57 15.98 -12.60
C LEU A 193 -1.54 15.75 -13.77
N LEU A 194 -2.75 15.26 -13.50
CA LEU A 194 -3.76 15.00 -14.52
C LEU A 194 -4.26 16.29 -15.18
N LEU A 195 -4.43 17.37 -14.40
CA LEU A 195 -4.83 18.67 -14.94
C LEU A 195 -3.78 19.26 -15.89
N ILE A 196 -2.50 19.23 -15.51
CA ILE A 196 -1.41 19.73 -16.38
C ILE A 196 -1.40 18.96 -17.69
N VAL A 197 -1.56 17.64 -17.65
CA VAL A 197 -1.53 16.83 -18.87
C VAL A 197 -2.76 17.02 -19.74
N ALA A 198 -3.95 17.16 -19.14
CA ALA A 198 -5.15 17.52 -19.89
C ALA A 198 -5.06 18.89 -20.56
N GLU A 199 -4.32 19.83 -19.95
CA GLU A 199 -4.12 21.18 -20.49
C GLU A 199 -3.04 21.23 -21.58
N ARG A 200 -1.89 20.58 -21.36
CA ARG A 200 -0.71 20.71 -22.23
C ARG A 200 -0.60 19.66 -23.31
N PHE A 201 -1.03 18.42 -23.05
CA PHE A 201 -0.77 17.27 -23.91
C PHE A 201 -2.03 16.55 -24.43
N PRO A 202 -3.16 17.24 -24.73
CA PRO A 202 -4.38 16.54 -25.13
C PRO A 202 -4.25 15.77 -26.45
N ALA A 203 -3.32 16.18 -27.32
CA ALA A 203 -3.07 15.53 -28.62
C ALA A 203 -1.96 14.47 -28.59
N GLU A 204 -1.12 14.45 -27.55
CA GLU A 204 -0.01 13.49 -27.41
C GLU A 204 -0.42 12.23 -26.66
N ALA A 205 -1.61 12.22 -26.05
CA ALA A 205 -2.13 11.07 -25.34
C ALA A 205 -2.32 9.88 -26.30
N GLN A 206 -1.62 8.79 -26.01
CA GLN A 206 -1.56 7.58 -26.82
C GLN A 206 -2.09 6.37 -26.03
N SER A 207 -2.21 5.22 -26.70
CA SER A 207 -2.61 3.96 -26.08
C SER A 207 -1.46 3.22 -25.38
N GLU A 208 -0.22 3.49 -25.78
CA GLU A 208 0.99 2.88 -25.24
C GLU A 208 2.04 3.97 -25.00
N TYR A 209 2.75 3.87 -23.89
CA TYR A 209 3.81 4.79 -23.49
C TYR A 209 5.09 4.00 -23.21
N GLN A 210 6.24 4.69 -23.33
CA GLN A 210 7.51 4.12 -22.93
C GLN A 210 7.52 3.81 -21.42
N ALA A 211 8.14 2.69 -21.04
CA ALA A 211 8.31 2.34 -19.62
C ALA A 211 9.07 3.44 -18.86
N ASP A 212 8.66 3.70 -17.61
CA ASP A 212 9.18 4.75 -16.72
C ASP A 212 8.94 6.18 -17.22
N SER A 213 8.10 6.37 -18.25
CA SER A 213 7.78 7.69 -18.77
C SER A 213 6.66 8.37 -17.99
N VAL A 214 6.53 9.69 -18.19
CA VAL A 214 5.41 10.48 -17.69
C VAL A 214 4.07 9.90 -18.14
N GLY A 215 3.96 9.54 -19.42
CA GLY A 215 2.74 8.97 -19.99
C GLY A 215 2.36 7.65 -19.35
N GLU A 216 3.31 6.74 -19.10
CA GLU A 216 3.04 5.48 -18.40
C GLU A 216 2.55 5.74 -16.97
N ALA A 217 3.24 6.60 -16.22
CA ALA A 217 2.86 6.93 -14.86
C ALA A 217 1.43 7.52 -14.77
N LEU A 218 1.07 8.40 -15.70
CA LEU A 218 -0.25 9.03 -15.72
C LEU A 218 -1.35 8.12 -16.27
N GLU A 219 -1.03 7.26 -17.24
CA GLU A 219 -1.90 6.16 -17.69
C GLU A 219 -2.26 5.25 -16.52
N HIS A 220 -1.28 4.93 -15.68
CA HIS A 220 -1.51 4.18 -14.46
C HIS A 220 -2.41 4.92 -13.47
N LEU A 221 -2.11 6.18 -13.15
CA LEU A 221 -2.95 6.99 -12.25
C LEU A 221 -4.39 7.13 -12.76
N ALA A 222 -4.59 7.37 -14.06
CA ALA A 222 -5.91 7.47 -14.68
C ALA A 222 -6.69 6.15 -14.54
N LYS A 223 -6.05 5.01 -14.81
CA LYS A 223 -6.68 3.69 -14.66
C LYS A 223 -7.07 3.40 -13.22
N VAL A 224 -6.17 3.65 -12.28
CA VAL A 224 -6.39 3.36 -10.86
C VAL A 224 -7.50 4.24 -10.28
N TYR A 225 -7.44 5.56 -10.53
CA TYR A 225 -8.31 6.51 -9.82
C TYR A 225 -9.56 6.93 -10.58
N LEU A 226 -9.57 6.81 -11.91
CA LEU A 226 -10.71 7.15 -12.75
C LEU A 226 -11.30 5.94 -13.47
N GLY A 227 -10.65 4.77 -13.39
CA GLY A 227 -11.12 3.54 -14.03
C GLY A 227 -11.04 3.57 -15.57
N VAL A 228 -10.29 4.51 -16.14
CA VAL A 228 -10.23 4.74 -17.60
C VAL A 228 -8.79 5.00 -18.06
N PRO A 229 -8.46 4.77 -19.36
CA PRO A 229 -7.17 5.18 -19.92
C PRO A 229 -6.94 6.70 -19.84
N LEU A 230 -5.69 7.15 -19.91
CA LEU A 230 -5.31 8.56 -19.84
C LEU A 230 -6.00 9.41 -20.91
N THR A 231 -6.10 8.89 -22.13
CA THR A 231 -6.80 9.55 -23.25
C THR A 231 -8.27 9.87 -22.91
N ALA A 232 -8.95 8.93 -22.26
CA ALA A 232 -10.32 9.10 -21.78
C ALA A 232 -10.38 10.02 -20.55
N ALA A 233 -9.44 9.91 -19.61
CA ALA A 233 -9.35 10.81 -18.47
C ALA A 233 -9.17 12.28 -18.88
N ILE A 234 -8.29 12.56 -19.86
CA ILE A 234 -8.12 13.89 -20.45
C ILE A 234 -9.44 14.37 -21.06
N SER A 235 -10.11 13.52 -21.83
CA SER A 235 -11.41 13.85 -22.43
C SER A 235 -12.47 14.21 -21.38
N LEU A 236 -12.53 13.46 -20.28
CA LEU A 236 -13.43 13.75 -19.15
C LEU A 236 -13.08 15.08 -18.47
N LEU A 237 -11.79 15.36 -18.23
CA LEU A 237 -11.32 16.62 -17.64
C LEU A 237 -11.59 17.83 -18.54
N VAL A 238 -11.59 17.66 -19.86
CA VAL A 238 -11.93 18.71 -20.83
C VAL A 238 -13.45 18.92 -20.91
N GLN A 239 -14.24 17.84 -20.87
CA GLN A 239 -15.71 17.91 -20.99
C GLN A 239 -16.39 18.40 -19.72
N ASP A 240 -16.03 17.81 -18.57
CA ASP A 240 -16.58 18.16 -17.26
C ASP A 240 -15.52 17.97 -16.17
N ARG A 241 -14.69 19.01 -16.04
CA ARG A 241 -13.62 19.08 -15.05
C ARG A 241 -14.16 18.91 -13.62
N ALA A 242 -15.27 19.55 -13.29
CA ALA A 242 -15.79 19.58 -11.93
C ALA A 242 -16.27 18.19 -11.48
N GLU A 243 -17.03 17.51 -12.33
CA GLU A 243 -17.47 16.14 -12.07
C GLU A 243 -16.28 15.18 -11.98
N THR A 244 -15.30 15.32 -12.87
CA THR A 244 -14.12 14.44 -12.88
C THR A 244 -13.27 14.59 -11.62
N ILE A 245 -13.04 15.83 -11.15
CA ILE A 245 -12.34 16.09 -9.88
C ILE A 245 -13.16 15.55 -8.70
N CYS A 246 -14.49 15.69 -8.71
CA CYS A 246 -15.36 15.13 -7.67
C CYS A 246 -15.22 13.60 -7.57
N ARG A 247 -15.14 12.90 -8.71
CA ARG A 247 -14.87 11.45 -8.73
C ARG A 247 -13.48 11.12 -8.22
N LEU A 248 -12.48 11.92 -8.60
CA LEU A 248 -11.11 11.77 -8.13
C LEU A 248 -11.02 11.90 -6.61
N GLN A 249 -11.75 12.84 -5.99
CA GLN A 249 -11.82 12.97 -4.53
C GLN A 249 -12.28 11.67 -3.86
N ALA A 250 -13.35 11.04 -4.38
CA ALA A 250 -13.85 9.79 -3.86
C ALA A 250 -12.82 8.65 -4.02
N ALA A 251 -12.17 8.55 -5.18
CA ALA A 251 -11.20 7.48 -5.47
C ALA A 251 -9.88 7.63 -4.68
N THR A 252 -9.47 8.86 -4.38
CA THR A 252 -8.24 9.17 -3.63
C THR A 252 -8.45 9.23 -2.11
N SER A 253 -9.67 8.88 -1.63
CA SER A 253 -10.02 8.96 -0.21
C SER A 253 -9.80 10.36 0.40
N PHE A 254 -10.06 11.41 -0.38
CA PHE A 254 -9.87 12.80 0.03
C PHE A 254 -10.68 13.11 1.30
N LEU A 255 -9.98 13.57 2.35
CA LEU A 255 -10.55 13.86 3.67
C LEU A 255 -11.22 12.66 4.37
N ALA A 256 -10.97 11.43 3.92
CA ALA A 256 -11.39 10.24 4.65
C ALA A 256 -10.37 9.96 5.76
N ALA A 257 -10.63 10.46 6.98
CA ALA A 257 -9.89 10.01 8.15
C ALA A 257 -10.23 8.54 8.39
N ASN A 258 -9.25 7.63 8.25
CA ASN A 258 -9.33 6.18 8.50
C ASN A 258 -10.59 5.74 9.26
N SER A 259 -11.69 5.56 8.53
CA SER A 259 -12.89 4.90 9.05
C SER A 259 -12.79 3.44 8.66
N ARG A 260 -11.91 2.71 9.36
CA ARG A 260 -12.01 1.29 9.76
C ARG A 260 -10.69 0.80 10.34
#